data_AF-A0A1V6WR55-F1
#
_entry.id   AF-A0A1V6WR55-F1
#
_cell.length_a   1.000
_cell.length_b   1.000
_cell.length_c   1.000
_cell.angle_alpha   90.00
_cell.angle_beta   90.00
_cell.angle_gamma   90.00
#
_symmetry.space_group_name_H-M   'P 1'
#
loop_
_entity.id
_entity.type
_entity.pdbx_description
1 polymer ?
#
loop_
_entity_poly.entity_id
_entity_poly.type
_entity_poly.pdbx_seq_one_letter_code
_entity_poly.pdbx_strand_id
1 'polypeptide(L)'
;MPIADGKEDREALAKENVLPVPSWNKATILDGVSAEQKQRSYQRFYKALTAHWVAVETLWLARAQVYATTMQCEEAFNLVWMKWTDNPGRQLEEKFDLVEVVDFVWGFLGRRCFPFSSVPAWLEGEREETLQEYLDDNDDETSEWLFFVERVMQYLRPPHIIELLFSVWGLHGDRILDRHAYLQRLGFSDVFEGIIESEDQWVRADTWFPVTAVETDVENGLYYMEDGASLMAKWHSYRGVIWPSDARSKILFRNESAQELVQRIAERT
;
A
#
# COMPACT_ATOMS: atom_id res chain seq x y z
N MET A 1 7.18 -5.46 -26.73
CA MET A 1 6.08 -6.29 -26.21
C MET A 1 4.83 -5.43 -26.25
N PRO A 2 3.66 -5.92 -26.70
CA PRO A 2 2.45 -5.11 -26.65
C PRO A 2 2.18 -4.81 -25.18
N ILE A 3 2.01 -3.54 -24.85
CA ILE A 3 1.48 -3.09 -23.56
C ILE A 3 0.10 -3.76 -23.50
N ALA A 4 -0.06 -4.78 -22.66
CA ALA A 4 -1.38 -5.33 -22.38
C ALA A 4 -2.27 -4.15 -22.01
N ASP A 5 -3.41 -4.05 -22.68
CA ASP A 5 -4.39 -2.99 -22.45
C ASP A 5 -4.66 -2.96 -20.94
N GLY A 6 -4.28 -1.89 -20.24
CA GLY A 6 -4.28 -1.83 -18.77
C GLY A 6 -5.65 -2.14 -18.15
N LYS A 7 -6.69 -2.12 -18.98
CA LYS A 7 -8.05 -2.55 -18.66
C LYS A 7 -8.17 -4.04 -18.31
N GLU A 8 -7.56 -4.96 -19.05
CA GLU A 8 -7.66 -6.40 -18.78
C GLU A 8 -7.00 -6.76 -17.44
N ASP A 9 -5.86 -6.13 -17.14
CA ASP A 9 -5.17 -6.28 -15.85
C ASP A 9 -6.02 -5.69 -14.71
N ARG A 10 -6.60 -4.50 -14.88
CA ARG A 10 -7.50 -3.89 -13.87
C ARG A 10 -8.74 -4.74 -13.61
N GLU A 11 -9.38 -5.28 -14.65
CA GLU A 11 -10.50 -6.20 -14.49
C GLU A 11 -10.11 -7.46 -13.73
N ALA A 12 -8.95 -8.04 -14.03
CA ALA A 12 -8.44 -9.20 -13.32
C ALA A 12 -8.16 -8.89 -11.83
N LEU A 13 -7.65 -7.69 -11.53
CA LEU A 13 -7.40 -7.25 -10.16
C LEU A 13 -8.70 -7.02 -9.38
N ALA A 14 -9.70 -6.39 -9.99
CA ALA A 14 -10.98 -6.11 -9.35
C ALA A 14 -11.76 -7.40 -9.05
N LYS A 15 -11.67 -8.39 -9.94
CA LYS A 15 -12.39 -9.67 -9.86
C LYS A 15 -11.60 -10.75 -9.11
N GLU A 16 -10.57 -10.39 -8.36
CA GLU A 16 -9.84 -11.35 -7.55
C GLU A 16 -10.75 -12.01 -6.50
N ASN A 17 -10.63 -13.33 -6.37
CA ASN A 17 -11.31 -14.06 -5.31
C ASN A 17 -10.74 -13.70 -3.94
N VAL A 18 -11.62 -13.65 -2.93
CA VAL A 18 -11.22 -13.57 -1.52
C VAL A 18 -10.24 -14.68 -1.18
N LEU A 19 -9.31 -14.36 -0.27
CA LEU A 19 -8.32 -15.35 0.17
C LEU A 19 -9.03 -16.54 0.81
N PRO A 20 -8.69 -17.78 0.43
CA PRO A 20 -9.21 -18.95 1.13
C PRO A 20 -8.67 -19.00 2.55
N VAL A 21 -9.40 -19.69 3.44
CA VAL A 21 -8.93 -19.93 4.81
C VAL A 21 -7.58 -20.65 4.76
N PRO A 22 -6.55 -20.18 5.49
CA PRO A 22 -5.24 -20.81 5.48
C PRO A 22 -5.35 -22.28 5.92
N SER A 23 -4.76 -23.20 5.16
CA SER A 23 -4.60 -24.57 5.62
C SER A 23 -3.55 -24.60 6.73
N TRP A 24 -3.90 -25.11 7.92
CA TRP A 24 -2.96 -25.26 9.05
C TRP A 24 -1.84 -26.30 8.81
N ASN A 25 -1.75 -26.87 7.61
CA ASN A 25 -0.66 -27.75 7.22
C ASN A 25 0.65 -26.96 7.22
N LYS A 26 1.71 -27.54 7.81
CA LYS A 26 3.04 -26.92 7.81
C LYS A 26 3.42 -26.56 6.38
N ALA A 27 3.72 -25.28 6.15
CA ALA A 27 4.26 -24.82 4.90
C ALA A 27 5.64 -25.47 4.68
N THR A 28 5.70 -26.48 3.81
CA THR A 28 6.93 -27.13 3.34
C THR A 28 7.88 -26.16 2.62
N ILE A 29 7.38 -24.97 2.26
CA ILE A 29 8.13 -23.88 1.60
C ILE A 29 9.31 -23.40 2.46
N LEU A 30 9.25 -23.56 3.79
CA LEU A 30 10.33 -23.18 4.70
C LEU A 30 11.29 -24.34 5.04
N ASP A 31 11.14 -25.48 4.38
CA ASP A 31 12.06 -26.60 4.50
C ASP A 31 13.38 -26.23 3.82
N GLY A 32 14.50 -26.39 4.52
CA GLY A 32 15.83 -26.00 4.02
C GLY A 32 16.28 -24.57 4.37
N VAL A 33 15.40 -23.73 4.94
CA VAL A 33 15.80 -22.41 5.49
C VAL A 33 16.28 -22.59 6.93
N SER A 34 17.47 -22.06 7.25
CA SER A 34 18.03 -22.16 8.61
C SER A 34 17.19 -21.39 9.63
N ALA A 35 17.34 -21.72 10.92
CA ALA A 35 16.65 -20.99 11.98
C ALA A 35 17.10 -19.52 12.03
N GLU A 36 18.40 -19.24 11.81
CA GLU A 36 18.90 -17.87 11.77
C GLU A 36 18.33 -17.10 10.58
N GLN A 37 18.25 -17.72 9.40
CA GLN A 37 17.64 -17.10 8.23
C GLN A 37 16.17 -16.77 8.46
N LYS A 38 15.39 -17.69 9.06
CA LYS A 38 13.98 -17.44 9.42
C LYS A 38 13.84 -16.26 10.39
N GLN A 39 14.65 -16.23 11.43
CA GLN A 39 14.61 -15.16 12.43
C GLN A 39 14.96 -13.81 11.81
N ARG A 40 15.99 -13.76 10.95
CA ARG A 40 16.38 -12.54 10.25
C ARG A 40 15.27 -12.06 9.30
N SER A 41 14.69 -12.95 8.50
CA SER A 41 13.58 -12.60 7.61
C SER A 41 12.38 -12.05 8.39
N TYR A 42 12.07 -12.65 9.54
CA TYR A 42 11.02 -12.16 10.42
C TYR A 42 11.30 -10.74 10.94
N GLN A 43 12.54 -10.47 11.38
CA GLN A 43 12.95 -9.14 11.83
C GLN A 43 12.85 -8.09 10.71
N ARG A 44 13.32 -8.43 9.51
CA ARG A 44 13.22 -7.55 8.32
C ARG A 44 11.76 -7.27 7.97
N PHE A 45 10.94 -8.30 7.91
CA PHE A 45 9.50 -8.20 7.68
C PHE A 45 8.84 -7.27 8.71
N TYR A 46 9.08 -7.52 10.00
CA TYR A 46 8.48 -6.74 11.08
C TYR A 46 8.94 -5.28 11.08
N LYS A 47 10.22 -5.03 10.76
CA LYS A 47 10.76 -3.68 10.62
C LYS A 47 10.07 -2.92 9.49
N ALA A 48 9.98 -3.51 8.30
CA ALA A 48 9.30 -2.91 7.15
C ALA A 48 7.80 -2.69 7.40
N LEU A 49 7.12 -3.70 7.98
CA LEU A 49 5.71 -3.60 8.37
C LEU A 49 5.46 -2.42 9.31
N THR A 50 6.29 -2.30 10.34
CA THR A 50 6.18 -1.23 11.34
C THR A 50 6.48 0.14 10.71
N ALA A 51 7.47 0.21 9.82
CA ALA A 51 7.81 1.46 9.12
C ALA A 51 6.63 1.98 8.28
N HIS A 52 5.96 1.11 7.51
CA HIS A 52 4.79 1.52 6.75
C HIS A 52 3.58 1.82 7.65
N TRP A 53 3.36 1.01 8.69
CA TRP A 53 2.29 1.26 9.65
C TRP A 53 2.44 2.63 10.32
N VAL A 54 3.65 3.03 10.72
CA VAL A 54 3.90 4.38 11.25
C VAL A 54 3.54 5.47 10.24
N ALA A 55 3.79 5.26 8.95
CA ALA A 55 3.39 6.21 7.90
C ALA A 55 1.85 6.33 7.80
N VAL A 56 1.14 5.19 7.81
CA VAL A 56 -0.34 5.16 7.84
C VAL A 56 -0.91 5.85 9.08
N GLU A 57 -0.35 5.62 10.28
CA GLU A 57 -0.78 6.31 11.50
C GLU A 57 -0.49 7.81 11.45
N THR A 58 0.64 8.19 10.86
CA THR A 58 0.98 9.62 10.68
C THR A 58 -0.03 10.28 9.77
N LEU A 59 -0.43 9.62 8.67
CA LEU A 59 -1.48 10.11 7.77
C LEU A 59 -2.83 10.24 8.49
N TRP A 60 -3.21 9.24 9.28
CA TRP A 60 -4.43 9.31 10.08
C TRP A 60 -4.43 10.49 11.04
N LEU A 61 -3.32 10.70 11.77
CA LEU A 61 -3.16 11.86 12.65
C LEU A 61 -3.22 13.18 11.87
N ALA A 62 -2.60 13.23 10.70
CA ALA A 62 -2.60 14.42 9.86
C ALA A 62 -4.02 14.81 9.43
N ARG A 63 -4.88 13.83 9.12
CA ARG A 63 -6.30 14.07 8.77
C ARG A 63 -7.16 14.48 9.97
N ALA A 64 -6.91 13.89 11.15
CA ALA A 64 -7.70 14.14 12.35
C ALA A 64 -7.35 15.44 13.09
N GLN A 65 -6.18 16.03 12.78
CA GLN A 65 -5.73 17.26 13.43
C GLN A 65 -6.43 18.50 12.87
N VAL A 66 -6.65 19.47 13.77
CA VAL A 66 -7.08 20.83 13.43
C VAL A 66 -5.86 21.73 13.29
N TYR A 67 -5.75 22.40 12.15
CA TYR A 67 -4.65 23.30 11.79
C TYR A 67 -5.11 24.75 11.81
N ALA A 68 -4.27 25.65 12.32
CA ALA A 68 -4.60 27.07 12.37
C ALA A 68 -4.45 27.75 11.00
N THR A 69 -3.61 27.20 10.12
CA THR A 69 -3.32 27.72 8.77
C THR A 69 -3.16 26.61 7.75
N THR A 70 -3.38 26.92 6.47
CA THR A 70 -3.13 25.98 5.37
C THR A 70 -1.67 25.51 5.35
N MET A 71 -0.72 26.40 5.62
CA MET A 71 0.72 26.08 5.67
C MET A 71 1.05 25.00 6.71
N GLN A 72 0.43 25.02 7.89
CA GLN A 72 0.64 23.98 8.91
C GLN A 72 0.10 22.62 8.48
N CYS A 73 -1.05 22.62 7.78
CA CYS A 73 -1.62 21.41 7.21
C CYS A 73 -0.68 20.83 6.13
N GLU A 74 -0.20 21.66 5.21
CA GLU A 74 0.78 21.27 4.18
C GLU A 74 2.07 20.70 4.80
N GLU A 75 2.63 21.34 5.82
CA GLU A 75 3.80 20.82 6.54
C GLU A 75 3.54 19.41 7.11
N ALA A 76 2.36 19.17 7.68
CA ALA A 76 2.00 17.86 8.21
C ALA A 76 1.87 16.79 7.12
N PHE A 77 1.21 17.10 5.99
CA PHE A 77 1.10 16.17 4.87
C PHE A 77 2.44 15.95 4.15
N ASN A 78 3.32 16.96 4.09
CA ASN A 78 4.68 16.79 3.61
C ASN A 78 5.49 15.83 4.50
N LEU A 79 5.31 15.87 5.82
CA LEU A 79 5.93 14.89 6.72
C LEU A 79 5.43 13.46 6.47
N VAL A 80 4.16 13.30 6.07
CA VAL A 80 3.64 11.99 5.63
C VAL A 80 4.34 11.55 4.36
N TRP A 81 4.44 12.42 3.35
CA TRP A 81 5.14 12.14 2.10
C TRP A 81 6.58 11.70 2.33
N MET A 82 7.35 12.44 3.14
CA MET A 82 8.74 12.07 3.46
C MET A 82 8.86 10.67 4.08
N LYS A 83 7.89 10.23 4.89
CA LYS A 83 7.92 8.86 5.47
C LYS A 83 7.68 7.78 4.40
N TRP A 84 6.89 8.11 3.39
CA TRP A 84 6.42 7.22 2.34
C TRP A 84 7.41 7.11 1.18
N THR A 85 7.88 8.25 0.65
CA THR A 85 8.58 8.36 -0.64
C THR A 85 10.02 8.84 -0.54
N ASP A 86 10.44 9.50 0.54
CA ASP A 86 11.80 10.04 0.63
C ASP A 86 12.31 10.02 2.07
N ASN A 87 12.66 8.82 2.53
CA ASN A 87 13.28 8.63 3.84
C ASN A 87 14.80 8.47 3.69
N PRO A 88 15.60 9.56 3.82
CA PRO A 88 17.05 9.49 3.64
C PRO A 88 17.75 8.69 4.73
N GLY A 89 17.10 8.47 5.88
CA GLY A 89 17.63 7.64 6.96
C GLY A 89 17.47 6.14 6.71
N ARG A 90 16.65 5.74 5.72
CA ARG A 90 16.36 4.35 5.39
C ARG A 90 17.41 3.82 4.41
N GLN A 91 18.11 2.76 4.82
CA GLN A 91 19.09 2.08 3.95
C GLN A 91 18.40 1.43 2.75
N LEU A 92 19.11 1.29 1.63
CA LEU A 92 18.53 0.82 0.36
C LEU A 92 17.85 -0.55 0.52
N GLU A 93 18.49 -1.49 1.23
CA GLU A 93 17.95 -2.81 1.52
C GLU A 93 16.59 -2.75 2.24
N GLU A 94 16.44 -1.79 3.16
CA GLU A 94 15.20 -1.57 3.91
C GLU A 94 14.11 -0.98 3.03
N LYS A 95 14.47 -0.20 1.99
CA LYS A 95 13.52 0.30 1.00
C LYS A 95 12.94 -0.84 0.16
N PHE A 96 13.78 -1.80 -0.26
CA PHE A 96 13.33 -3.01 -0.94
C PHE A 96 12.46 -3.91 -0.05
N ASP A 97 12.84 -4.06 1.22
CA ASP A 97 12.02 -4.78 2.20
C ASP A 97 10.65 -4.12 2.37
N LEU A 98 10.61 -2.78 2.39
CA LEU A 98 9.37 -2.02 2.46
C LEU A 98 8.46 -2.30 1.26
N VAL A 99 8.99 -2.25 0.04
CA VAL A 99 8.23 -2.58 -1.19
C VAL A 99 7.64 -3.99 -1.10
N GLU A 100 8.45 -5.00 -0.76
CA GLU A 100 7.97 -6.39 -0.64
C GLU A 100 6.87 -6.52 0.41
N VAL A 101 7.05 -5.92 1.59
CA VAL A 101 6.07 -6.04 2.68
C VAL A 101 4.80 -5.28 2.36
N VAL A 102 4.88 -4.11 1.72
CA VAL A 102 3.69 -3.33 1.33
C VAL A 102 2.92 -4.02 0.22
N ASP A 103 3.61 -4.52 -0.81
CA ASP A 103 3.02 -5.34 -1.88
C ASP A 103 2.29 -6.55 -1.29
N PHE A 104 2.90 -7.22 -0.30
CA PHE A 104 2.29 -8.39 0.31
C PHE A 104 1.12 -8.04 1.23
N VAL A 105 1.30 -7.12 2.18
CA VAL A 105 0.31 -6.87 3.24
C VAL A 105 -0.83 -5.99 2.74
N TRP A 106 -0.56 -4.87 2.08
CA TRP A 106 -1.61 -4.00 1.57
C TRP A 106 -2.02 -4.39 0.14
N GLY A 107 -1.05 -4.67 -0.73
CA GLY A 107 -1.30 -4.98 -2.13
C GLY A 107 -1.97 -6.35 -2.37
N PHE A 108 -1.60 -7.38 -1.59
CA PHE A 108 -2.12 -8.73 -1.76
C PHE A 108 -3.13 -9.13 -0.67
N LEU A 109 -2.78 -9.08 0.61
CA LEU A 109 -3.70 -9.45 1.69
C LEU A 109 -4.84 -8.43 1.81
N GLY A 110 -4.51 -7.14 1.86
CA GLY A 110 -5.46 -6.04 1.95
C GLY A 110 -6.46 -6.08 0.79
N ARG A 111 -5.99 -6.03 -0.46
CA ARG A 111 -6.87 -6.07 -1.64
C ARG A 111 -7.83 -7.26 -1.64
N ARG A 112 -7.36 -8.45 -1.27
CA ARG A 112 -8.21 -9.67 -1.24
C ARG A 112 -9.19 -9.76 -0.06
N CYS A 113 -9.21 -8.76 0.80
CA CYS A 113 -10.29 -8.57 1.77
C CYS A 113 -11.54 -7.92 1.16
N PHE A 114 -11.45 -7.38 -0.05
CA PHE A 114 -12.51 -6.62 -0.71
C PHE A 114 -12.99 -7.41 -1.95
N PRO A 115 -13.90 -8.40 -1.78
CA PRO A 115 -14.53 -9.04 -2.93
C PRO A 115 -15.21 -7.98 -3.79
N PHE A 116 -15.13 -8.14 -5.11
CA PHE A 116 -15.79 -7.23 -6.05
C PHE A 116 -17.23 -6.98 -5.62
N SER A 117 -17.54 -5.70 -5.44
CA SER A 117 -18.84 -5.17 -5.06
C SER A 117 -18.97 -3.80 -5.74
N SER A 118 -20.09 -3.12 -5.55
CA SER A 118 -20.23 -1.74 -6.02
C SER A 118 -19.82 -0.77 -4.90
N VAL A 119 -19.27 0.39 -5.28
CA VAL A 119 -18.94 1.46 -4.32
C VAL A 119 -20.18 1.88 -3.49
N PRO A 120 -21.38 2.05 -4.07
CA PRO A 120 -22.59 2.36 -3.30
C PRO A 120 -22.93 1.32 -2.23
N ALA A 121 -22.59 0.04 -2.42
CA ALA A 121 -22.85 -0.99 -1.42
C ALA A 121 -21.93 -0.93 -0.20
N TRP A 122 -20.81 -0.21 -0.28
CA TRP A 122 -19.91 0.05 0.85
C TRP A 122 -20.19 1.39 1.54
N LEU A 123 -20.73 2.34 0.77
CA LEU A 123 -21.09 3.69 1.22
C LEU A 123 -22.61 3.86 1.39
N GLU A 124 -23.32 2.77 1.70
CA GLU A 124 -24.77 2.81 1.92
C GLU A 124 -25.10 3.77 3.07
N GLY A 125 -25.93 4.78 2.78
CA GLY A 125 -26.32 5.81 3.76
C GLY A 125 -25.42 7.04 3.81
N GLU A 126 -24.34 7.09 3.02
CA GLU A 126 -23.57 8.32 2.80
C GLU A 126 -24.33 9.32 1.91
N ARG A 127 -23.87 10.58 1.93
CA ARG A 127 -24.45 11.63 1.09
C ARG A 127 -24.09 11.41 -0.38
N GLU A 128 -24.96 11.87 -1.28
CA GLU A 128 -24.70 11.83 -2.73
C GLU A 128 -23.36 12.49 -3.08
N GLU A 129 -23.03 13.62 -2.46
CA GLU A 129 -21.75 14.33 -2.66
C GLU A 129 -20.53 13.44 -2.38
N THR A 130 -20.61 12.58 -1.36
CA THR A 130 -19.53 11.63 -1.00
C THR A 130 -19.44 10.51 -2.02
N LEU A 131 -20.56 10.03 -2.56
CA LEU A 131 -20.58 9.02 -3.63
C LEU A 131 -19.97 9.56 -4.92
N GLN A 132 -20.30 10.81 -5.28
CA GLN A 132 -19.80 11.48 -6.49
C GLN A 132 -18.28 11.70 -6.48
N GLU A 133 -17.60 11.60 -5.33
CA GLU A 133 -16.12 11.58 -5.28
C GLU A 133 -15.51 10.30 -5.89
N TYR A 134 -16.30 9.24 -6.05
CA TYR A 134 -15.85 7.93 -6.54
C TYR A 134 -16.49 7.50 -7.85
N LEU A 135 -17.58 8.16 -8.25
CA LEU A 135 -18.33 7.86 -9.45
C LEU A 135 -17.99 8.92 -10.50
N ASP A 136 -17.17 8.55 -11.48
CA ASP A 136 -16.87 9.40 -12.64
C ASP A 136 -17.67 8.88 -13.83
N ASP A 137 -18.44 9.75 -14.49
CA ASP A 137 -19.25 9.42 -15.67
C ASP A 137 -18.45 8.76 -16.81
N ASN A 138 -17.12 8.91 -16.80
CA ASN A 138 -16.21 8.35 -17.80
C ASN A 138 -15.58 7.01 -17.39
N ASP A 139 -15.67 6.61 -16.12
CA ASP A 139 -15.08 5.39 -15.60
C ASP A 139 -16.09 4.23 -15.63
N ASP A 140 -15.56 3.01 -15.71
CA ASP A 140 -16.37 1.81 -15.49
C ASP A 140 -16.38 1.41 -14.01
N GLU A 141 -17.41 0.65 -13.60
CA GLU A 141 -17.59 0.19 -12.21
C GLU A 141 -16.34 -0.52 -11.65
N THR A 142 -15.54 -1.14 -12.52
CA THR A 142 -14.27 -1.77 -12.16
C THR A 142 -13.23 -0.74 -11.72
N SER A 143 -13.11 0.36 -12.46
CA SER A 143 -12.15 1.42 -12.17
C SER A 143 -12.54 2.22 -10.92
N GLU A 144 -13.83 2.53 -10.77
CA GLU A 144 -14.41 3.14 -9.56
C GLU A 144 -14.15 2.27 -8.33
N TRP A 145 -14.39 0.96 -8.44
CA TRP A 145 -14.15 0.00 -7.37
C TRP A 145 -12.68 -0.07 -6.95
N LEU A 146 -11.76 -0.14 -7.92
CA LEU A 146 -10.33 -0.16 -7.63
C LEU A 146 -9.88 1.14 -6.96
N PHE A 147 -10.35 2.28 -7.44
CA PHE A 147 -10.06 3.58 -6.82
C PHE A 147 -10.56 3.64 -5.37
N PHE A 148 -11.79 3.18 -5.12
CA PHE A 148 -12.32 3.06 -3.77
C PHE A 148 -11.45 2.17 -2.88
N VAL A 149 -11.08 0.97 -3.34
CA VAL A 149 -10.22 0.05 -2.58
C VAL A 149 -8.86 0.68 -2.29
N GLU A 150 -8.22 1.31 -3.27
CA GLU A 150 -6.96 2.04 -3.10
C GLU A 150 -7.06 3.16 -2.06
N ARG A 151 -8.19 3.89 -2.03
CA ARG A 151 -8.45 4.92 -1.01
C ARG A 151 -8.60 4.31 0.37
N VAL A 152 -9.36 3.21 0.51
CA VAL A 152 -9.53 2.51 1.79
C VAL A 152 -8.20 1.99 2.32
N MET A 153 -7.28 1.52 1.46
CA MET A 153 -5.96 1.01 1.88
C MET A 153 -5.15 2.03 2.71
N GLN A 154 -5.35 3.33 2.48
CA GLN A 154 -4.67 4.40 3.23
C GLN A 154 -5.10 4.50 4.70
N TYR A 155 -6.21 3.86 5.07
CA TYR A 155 -6.75 3.82 6.43
C TYR A 155 -6.48 2.47 7.12
N LEU A 156 -5.99 1.48 6.36
CA LEU A 156 -5.82 0.13 6.89
C LEU A 156 -4.48 0.01 7.62
N ARG A 157 -4.59 -0.31 8.91
CA ARG A 157 -3.49 -0.72 9.77
C ARG A 157 -3.40 -2.25 9.75
N PRO A 158 -2.27 -2.86 10.10
CA PRO A 158 -2.16 -4.32 10.12
C PRO A 158 -3.28 -5.04 10.91
N PRO A 159 -3.74 -4.55 12.08
CA PRO A 159 -4.88 -5.14 12.78
C PRO A 159 -6.19 -5.11 11.98
N HIS A 160 -6.44 -4.04 11.21
CA HIS A 160 -7.63 -3.91 10.37
C HIS A 160 -7.63 -4.95 9.24
N ILE A 161 -6.47 -5.19 8.62
CA ILE A 161 -6.34 -6.21 7.57
C ILE A 161 -6.61 -7.60 8.17
N ILE A 162 -6.13 -7.88 9.38
CA ILE A 162 -6.41 -9.14 10.08
C ILE A 162 -7.92 -9.29 10.41
N GLU A 163 -8.57 -8.23 10.91
CA GLU A 163 -10.02 -8.22 11.17
C GLU A 163 -10.82 -8.50 9.89
N LEU A 164 -10.47 -7.84 8.78
CA LEU A 164 -11.09 -8.06 7.49
C LEU A 164 -10.87 -9.48 6.97
N LEU A 165 -9.65 -10.04 7.10
CA LEU A 165 -9.35 -11.43 6.76
C LEU A 165 -10.24 -12.41 7.53
N PHE A 166 -10.40 -12.19 8.84
CA PHE A 166 -11.29 -13.02 9.66
C PHE A 166 -12.76 -12.88 9.26
N SER A 167 -13.19 -11.70 8.84
CA SER A 167 -14.53 -11.48 8.30
C SER A 167 -14.75 -12.26 7.00
N VAL A 168 -13.84 -12.16 6.02
CA VAL A 168 -14.00 -12.87 4.73
C VAL A 168 -13.89 -14.39 4.88
N TRP A 169 -13.16 -14.86 5.88
CA TRP A 169 -13.07 -16.28 6.22
C TRP A 169 -14.27 -16.82 7.01
N GLY A 170 -15.21 -15.96 7.42
CA GLY A 170 -16.35 -16.35 8.25
C GLY A 170 -15.95 -16.84 9.64
N LEU A 171 -14.75 -16.48 10.12
CA LEU A 171 -14.25 -16.92 11.43
C LEU A 171 -14.91 -16.17 12.60
N HIS A 172 -15.65 -15.10 12.30
CA HIS A 172 -16.48 -14.38 13.28
C HIS A 172 -17.90 -14.99 13.45
N GLY A 173 -18.19 -16.13 12.83
CA GLY A 173 -19.54 -16.74 12.82
C GLY A 173 -20.50 -15.98 11.90
N ASP A 174 -21.80 -15.96 12.23
CA ASP A 174 -22.85 -15.28 11.45
C ASP A 174 -22.78 -13.74 11.50
N ARG A 175 -21.73 -13.16 12.10
CA ARG A 175 -21.54 -11.70 12.13
C ARG A 175 -21.06 -11.20 10.78
N ILE A 176 -22.02 -10.77 9.98
CA ILE A 176 -21.77 -10.00 8.76
C ILE A 176 -21.13 -8.68 9.16
N LEU A 177 -20.00 -8.33 8.53
CA LEU A 177 -19.37 -7.03 8.68
C LEU A 177 -20.32 -5.94 8.19
N ASP A 178 -20.71 -5.04 9.08
CA ASP A 178 -21.34 -3.78 8.72
C ASP A 178 -20.27 -2.89 8.06
N ARG A 179 -20.29 -2.85 6.72
CA ARG A 179 -19.27 -2.19 5.89
C ARG A 179 -19.22 -0.69 6.14
N HIS A 180 -20.39 -0.06 6.19
CA HIS A 180 -20.51 1.38 6.41
C HIS A 180 -20.01 1.76 7.81
N ALA A 181 -20.51 1.08 8.85
CA ALA A 181 -20.04 1.32 10.22
C ALA A 181 -18.55 0.98 10.41
N TYR A 182 -18.02 0.03 9.63
CA TYR A 182 -16.59 -0.28 9.62
C TYR A 182 -15.77 0.88 9.03
N LEU A 183 -16.15 1.42 7.87
CA LEU A 183 -15.48 2.58 7.27
C LEU A 183 -15.54 3.81 8.17
N GLN A 184 -16.68 4.07 8.82
CA GLN A 184 -16.79 5.15 9.79
C GLN A 184 -15.82 4.99 10.95
N ARG A 185 -15.66 3.78 11.49
CA ARG A 185 -14.67 3.50 12.56
C ARG A 185 -13.22 3.67 12.10
N LEU A 186 -12.95 3.55 10.81
CA LEU A 186 -11.63 3.85 10.24
C LEU A 186 -11.35 5.36 10.11
N GLY A 187 -12.36 6.22 10.27
CA GLY A 187 -12.27 7.64 9.94
C GLY A 187 -12.33 7.90 8.44
N PHE A 188 -12.92 6.98 7.66
CA PHE A 188 -13.01 7.13 6.21
C PHE A 188 -13.87 8.33 5.79
N SER A 189 -14.92 8.62 6.57
CA SER A 189 -15.82 9.77 6.36
C SER A 189 -15.30 11.07 7.02
N ASP A 190 -14.12 11.04 7.65
CA ASP A 190 -13.48 12.25 8.18
C ASP A 190 -12.89 13.10 7.05
N VAL A 191 -12.55 14.36 7.33
CA VAL A 191 -12.03 15.30 6.31
C VAL A 191 -10.71 14.78 5.73
N PHE A 192 -10.76 14.37 4.47
CA PHE A 192 -9.63 13.77 3.75
C PHE A 192 -8.40 14.69 3.68
N GLU A 193 -8.65 16.00 3.66
CA GLU A 193 -7.67 17.09 3.47
C GLU A 193 -7.18 17.69 4.80
N GLY A 194 -7.58 17.14 5.94
CA GLY A 194 -7.35 17.76 7.25
C GLY A 194 -8.33 18.89 7.54
N ILE A 195 -8.33 19.38 8.78
CA ILE A 195 -9.29 20.39 9.25
C ILE A 195 -8.56 21.72 9.42
N ILE A 196 -8.92 22.74 8.65
CA ILE A 196 -8.26 24.07 8.67
C ILE A 196 -9.23 25.11 9.24
N GLU A 197 -8.79 25.88 10.25
CA GLU A 197 -9.62 26.93 10.88
C GLU A 197 -9.68 28.23 10.08
N SER A 198 -8.63 28.55 9.32
CA SER A 198 -8.54 29.79 8.53
C SER A 198 -9.21 29.68 7.16
N GLU A 199 -9.84 30.77 6.72
CA GLU A 199 -10.28 30.96 5.32
C GLU A 199 -9.13 31.48 4.42
N ASP A 200 -7.89 31.06 4.68
CA ASP A 200 -6.76 31.45 3.82
C ASP A 200 -6.84 30.76 2.44
N GLN A 201 -6.01 31.21 1.49
CA GLN A 201 -6.06 30.68 0.12
C GLN A 201 -5.91 29.16 0.10
N TRP A 202 -6.91 28.48 -0.46
CA TRP A 202 -6.95 27.04 -0.63
C TRP A 202 -5.86 26.59 -1.61
N VAL A 203 -4.69 26.21 -1.08
CA VAL A 203 -3.77 25.31 -1.78
C VAL A 203 -4.08 23.91 -1.26
N ARG A 204 -4.52 23.04 -2.16
CA ARG A 204 -4.86 21.65 -1.82
C ARG A 204 -3.56 20.88 -1.61
N ALA A 205 -3.25 20.54 -0.37
CA ALA A 205 -2.17 19.60 -0.09
C ALA A 205 -2.43 18.28 -0.84
N ASP A 206 -1.39 17.65 -1.40
CA ASP A 206 -1.53 16.32 -1.97
C ASP A 206 -1.78 15.31 -0.85
N THR A 207 -3.03 14.91 -0.72
CA THR A 207 -3.54 14.03 0.34
C THR A 207 -3.74 12.59 -0.13
N TRP A 208 -3.33 12.28 -1.36
CA TRP A 208 -3.42 10.97 -1.98
C TRP A 208 -2.11 10.19 -1.84
N PHE A 209 -2.10 9.20 -0.92
CA PHE A 209 -0.92 8.39 -0.64
C PHE A 209 -1.14 6.94 -1.09
N PRO A 210 -1.00 6.63 -2.40
CA PRO A 210 -1.19 5.27 -2.85
C PRO A 210 -0.13 4.37 -2.22
N VAL A 211 -0.49 3.13 -1.87
CA VAL A 211 0.45 2.19 -1.25
C VAL A 211 1.68 1.95 -2.12
N THR A 212 1.54 2.06 -3.44
CA THR A 212 2.62 1.95 -4.44
C THR A 212 3.65 3.08 -4.36
N ALA A 213 3.35 4.20 -3.70
CA ALA A 213 4.28 5.31 -3.56
C ALA A 213 5.56 4.94 -2.78
N VAL A 214 5.57 3.82 -2.04
CA VAL A 214 6.81 3.32 -1.41
C VAL A 214 7.89 2.95 -2.42
N GLU A 215 7.54 2.72 -3.69
CA GLU A 215 8.51 2.49 -4.77
C GLU A 215 9.35 3.73 -5.06
N THR A 216 8.76 4.93 -4.91
CA THR A 216 9.48 6.20 -5.08
C THR A 216 10.61 6.35 -4.06
N ASP A 217 10.51 5.71 -2.88
CA ASP A 217 11.61 5.70 -1.92
C ASP A 217 12.82 4.91 -2.43
N VAL A 218 12.59 3.78 -3.11
CA VAL A 218 13.63 3.03 -3.80
C VAL A 218 14.23 3.86 -4.92
N GLU A 219 13.39 4.49 -5.74
CA GLU A 219 13.81 5.37 -6.83
C GLU A 219 14.73 6.49 -6.34
N ASN A 220 14.32 7.21 -5.29
CA ASN A 220 15.13 8.24 -4.66
C ASN A 220 16.46 7.68 -4.13
N GLY A 221 16.42 6.50 -3.49
CA GLY A 221 17.62 5.81 -3.02
C GLY A 221 18.61 5.48 -4.14
N LEU A 222 18.11 5.09 -5.32
CA LEU A 222 18.92 4.79 -6.50
C LEU A 222 19.40 6.06 -7.22
N TYR A 223 18.57 7.11 -7.27
CA TYR A 223 18.89 8.36 -7.96
C TYR A 223 20.15 9.04 -7.42
N TYR A 224 20.34 8.98 -6.10
CA TYR A 224 21.51 9.57 -5.43
C TYR A 224 22.78 8.71 -5.55
N MET A 225 22.74 7.57 -6.22
CA MET A 225 23.92 6.74 -6.53
C MET A 225 24.61 7.20 -7.83
N GLU A 226 25.84 6.74 -8.06
CA GLU A 226 26.51 6.91 -9.35
C GLU A 226 25.66 6.27 -10.47
N ASP A 227 25.49 6.98 -11.59
CA ASP A 227 24.56 6.61 -12.69
C ASP A 227 23.09 6.44 -12.27
N GLY A 228 22.64 7.14 -11.22
CA GLY A 228 21.30 6.99 -10.63
C GLY A 228 20.12 7.05 -11.61
N ALA A 229 20.16 7.95 -12.60
CA ALA A 229 19.11 8.02 -13.63
C ALA A 229 19.02 6.74 -14.49
N SER A 230 20.17 6.13 -14.81
CA SER A 230 20.21 4.85 -15.53
C SER A 230 19.71 3.71 -14.63
N LEU A 231 20.12 3.70 -13.36
CA LEU A 231 19.67 2.71 -12.38
C LEU A 231 18.16 2.77 -12.12
N MET A 232 17.56 3.96 -12.06
CA MET A 232 16.10 4.11 -11.96
C MET A 232 15.38 3.51 -13.16
N ALA A 233 15.84 3.80 -14.38
CA ALA A 233 15.23 3.21 -15.59
C ALA A 233 15.32 1.68 -15.57
N LYS A 234 16.46 1.12 -15.13
CA LYS A 234 16.62 -0.32 -14.94
C LYS A 234 15.74 -0.86 -13.81
N TRP A 235 15.58 -0.12 -12.72
CA TRP A 235 14.69 -0.49 -11.63
C TRP A 235 13.26 -0.67 -12.13
N HIS A 236 12.70 0.25 -12.92
CA HIS A 236 11.35 0.09 -13.46
C HIS A 236 11.20 -1.18 -14.31
N SER A 237 12.17 -1.46 -15.20
CA SER A 237 12.18 -2.69 -16.00
C SER A 237 12.27 -3.94 -15.11
N TYR A 238 13.19 -3.94 -14.14
CA TYR A 238 13.36 -5.03 -13.19
C TYR A 238 12.10 -5.24 -12.35
N ARG A 239 11.51 -4.18 -11.80
CA ARG A 239 10.31 -4.20 -10.95
C ARG A 239 9.07 -4.72 -11.67
N GLY A 240 8.90 -4.36 -12.93
CA GLY A 240 7.75 -4.78 -13.75
C GLY A 240 7.90 -6.20 -14.30
N VAL A 241 9.10 -6.57 -14.77
CA VAL A 241 9.29 -7.79 -15.58
C VAL A 241 9.96 -8.93 -14.81
N ILE A 242 10.99 -8.61 -14.02
CA ILE A 242 11.90 -9.63 -13.45
C ILE A 242 11.58 -9.92 -11.99
N TRP A 243 11.23 -8.88 -11.22
CA TRP A 243 10.93 -8.94 -9.79
C TRP A 243 9.97 -10.07 -9.41
N PRO A 244 8.83 -10.29 -10.11
CA PRO A 244 7.89 -11.34 -9.74
C PRO A 244 8.49 -12.74 -9.72
N SER A 245 9.46 -13.01 -10.61
CA SER A 245 10.12 -14.32 -10.71
C SER A 245 11.40 -14.40 -9.88
N ASP A 246 12.13 -13.28 -9.77
CA ASP A 246 13.43 -13.25 -9.11
C ASP A 246 13.32 -12.95 -7.61
N ALA A 247 12.76 -11.82 -7.22
CA ALA A 247 12.89 -11.25 -5.87
C ALA A 247 11.63 -11.34 -5.00
N ARG A 248 10.43 -11.25 -5.60
CA ARG A 248 9.16 -11.33 -4.88
C ARG A 248 9.13 -12.58 -4.00
N SER A 249 8.69 -12.46 -2.75
CA SER A 249 8.70 -13.49 -1.70
C SER A 249 10.06 -13.99 -1.23
N LYS A 250 11.16 -13.61 -1.90
CA LYS A 250 12.52 -14.13 -1.65
C LYS A 250 13.45 -13.09 -1.04
N ILE A 251 13.23 -11.81 -1.32
CA ILE A 251 14.16 -10.71 -0.97
C ILE A 251 14.47 -10.65 0.53
N LEU A 252 13.46 -10.89 1.39
CA LEU A 252 13.61 -10.90 2.85
C LEU A 252 14.55 -12.02 3.36
N PHE A 253 14.66 -13.12 2.61
CA PHE A 253 15.51 -14.26 2.94
C PHE A 253 16.95 -14.13 2.44
N ARG A 254 17.18 -13.24 1.46
CA ARG A 254 18.50 -12.99 0.90
C ARG A 254 19.37 -12.22 1.89
N ASN A 255 20.67 -12.42 1.79
CA ASN A 255 21.67 -11.65 2.56
C ASN A 255 22.51 -10.86 1.56
N GLU A 256 21.84 -9.93 0.89
CA GLU A 256 22.43 -9.05 -0.11
C GLU A 256 22.65 -7.67 0.50
N SER A 257 23.81 -7.09 0.23
CA SER A 257 24.12 -5.68 0.44
C SER A 257 23.48 -4.80 -0.62
N ALA A 258 23.40 -3.50 -0.36
CA ALA A 258 22.97 -2.50 -1.34
C ALA A 258 23.70 -2.62 -2.69
N GLN A 259 25.02 -2.88 -2.68
CA GLN A 259 25.80 -3.05 -3.91
C GLN A 259 25.37 -4.28 -4.71
N GLU A 260 25.13 -5.41 -4.04
CA GLU A 260 24.67 -6.65 -4.68
C GLU A 260 23.27 -6.49 -5.28
N LEU A 261 22.38 -5.75 -4.61
CA LEU A 261 21.05 -5.41 -5.14
C LEU A 261 21.14 -4.54 -6.40
N VAL A 262 21.99 -3.51 -6.37
CA VAL A 262 22.21 -2.62 -7.52
C VAL A 262 22.79 -3.39 -8.70
N GLN A 263 23.80 -4.25 -8.46
CA GLN A 263 24.37 -5.10 -9.49
C GLN A 263 23.32 -6.02 -10.12
N ARG A 264 22.47 -6.65 -9.29
CA ARG A 264 21.39 -7.51 -9.76
C ARG A 264 20.40 -6.77 -10.66
N ILE A 265 20.02 -5.54 -10.30
CA ILE A 265 19.16 -4.70 -11.14
C ILE A 265 19.89 -4.36 -12.45
N ALA A 266 21.18 -4.05 -12.37
CA ALA A 266 21.99 -3.65 -13.52
C ALA A 266 22.18 -4.78 -14.55
N GLU A 267 22.27 -6.04 -14.10
CA GLU A 267 22.56 -7.22 -14.92
C GLU A 267 21.33 -7.94 -15.47
N ARG A 268 20.15 -7.72 -14.89
CA ARG A 268 18.94 -8.51 -15.19
C ARG A 268 17.86 -7.77 -15.98
N THR A 269 18.15 -6.59 -16.51
CA THR A 269 17.25 -5.78 -17.36
C THR A 269 17.50 -5.91 -18.84
#